data_AF-A0AA43AW09-F1
#
_entry.id   AF-A0AA43AW09-F1
#
_cell.length_a   1.000
_cell.length_b   1.000
_cell.length_c   1.000
_cell.angle_alpha   90.00
_cell.angle_beta   90.00
_cell.angle_gamma   90.00
#
_symmetry.space_group_name_H-M   'P 1'
#
loop_
_entity.id
_entity.type
_entity.pdbx_description
1 polymer ?
#
loop_
_entity_poly.entity_id
_entity_poly.type
_entity_poly.pdbx_seq_one_letter_code
_entity_poly.pdbx_strand_id
1 'polypeptide(L)'
;MKHWHHLLSHRIALPLAAATLALGAHAKTPAQWQALTAPVKISLEQAVQNATQMTPGQVIEIELDDGDGAGVRYEAHILTPQQQSVEV
;
A
#
# COMPACT_ATOMS: atom_id res chain seq x y z
N MET A 1 -47.06 21.56 -36.54
CA MET A 1 -45.89 21.39 -37.43
C MET A 1 -44.97 22.58 -37.23
N LYS A 2 -43.80 22.38 -36.60
CA LYS A 2 -42.82 23.45 -36.34
C LYS A 2 -41.48 23.01 -36.92
N HIS A 3 -41.05 23.71 -37.97
CA HIS A 3 -39.71 23.60 -38.55
C HIS A 3 -38.70 24.29 -37.62
N TRP A 4 -37.58 23.62 -37.34
CA TRP A 4 -36.42 24.24 -36.73
C TRP A 4 -35.21 24.01 -37.62
N HIS A 5 -34.54 25.13 -37.94
CA HIS A 5 -33.40 25.24 -38.82
C HIS A 5 -32.14 24.57 -38.24
N HIS A 6 -31.31 24.08 -39.16
CA HIS A 6 -29.93 23.66 -38.94
C HIS A 6 -29.09 24.74 -38.26
N LEU A 7 -28.28 24.36 -37.27
CA LEU A 7 -27.08 25.10 -36.89
C LEU A 7 -25.91 24.17 -36.58
N LEU A 8 -24.98 24.15 -37.53
CA LEU A 8 -23.55 24.41 -37.33
C LEU A 8 -22.78 23.46 -36.38
N SER A 9 -22.36 22.33 -36.95
CA SER A 9 -21.35 21.43 -36.37
C SER A 9 -19.97 22.08 -36.34
N HIS A 10 -19.66 22.83 -35.29
CA HIS A 10 -18.28 23.19 -34.98
C HIS A 10 -17.63 22.03 -34.23
N ARG A 11 -16.81 21.24 -34.93
CA ARG A 11 -15.95 20.24 -34.30
C ARG A 11 -14.78 20.97 -33.64
N ILE A 12 -14.94 21.30 -32.36
CA ILE A 12 -13.80 21.70 -31.53
C ILE A 12 -12.97 20.43 -31.29
N ALA A 13 -11.87 20.30 -32.01
CA ALA A 13 -10.85 19.31 -31.69
C ALA A 13 -10.11 19.81 -30.44
N LEU A 14 -10.46 19.29 -29.26
CA LEU A 14 -9.62 19.44 -28.07
C LEU A 14 -8.36 18.57 -28.27
N PRO A 15 -7.14 19.13 -28.27
CA PRO A 15 -5.95 18.31 -28.16
C PRO A 15 -5.90 17.73 -26.73
N LEU A 16 -5.97 16.40 -26.64
CA LEU A 16 -5.77 15.64 -25.41
C LEU A 16 -4.28 15.68 -25.03
N ALA A 17 -3.85 16.73 -24.34
CA ALA A 17 -2.53 16.74 -23.71
C ALA A 17 -2.61 15.94 -22.39
N ALA A 18 -2.51 14.61 -22.49
CA ALA A 18 -2.32 13.75 -21.32
C ALA A 18 -0.87 13.85 -20.84
N ALA A 19 -0.56 14.91 -20.09
CA ALA A 19 0.66 14.95 -19.30
C ALA A 19 0.45 14.05 -18.07
N THR A 20 0.75 12.76 -18.21
CA THR A 20 0.87 11.86 -17.05
C THR A 20 2.11 12.24 -16.26
N LEU A 21 1.96 13.14 -15.29
CA LEU A 21 2.90 13.24 -14.18
C LEU A 21 2.68 11.99 -13.32
N ALA A 22 3.31 10.90 -13.72
CA ALA A 22 3.56 9.79 -12.81
C ALA A 22 4.57 10.28 -11.77
N LEU A 23 4.06 10.92 -10.71
CA LEU A 23 4.75 11.00 -9.43
C LEU A 23 4.81 9.56 -8.91
N GLY A 24 5.78 8.80 -9.42
CA GLY A 24 5.95 7.40 -9.09
C GLY A 24 6.32 7.28 -7.62
N ALA A 25 5.54 6.51 -6.86
CA ALA A 25 6.04 5.92 -5.63
C ALA A 25 7.31 5.13 -5.99
N HIS A 26 8.47 5.62 -5.57
CA HIS A 26 9.73 4.93 -5.80
C HIS A 26 9.76 3.72 -4.87
N ALA A 27 9.51 2.52 -5.41
CA ALA A 27 9.75 1.28 -4.69
C ALA A 27 11.22 1.21 -4.24
N LYS A 28 11.48 0.67 -3.05
CA LYS A 28 12.85 0.50 -2.55
C LYS A 28 13.63 -0.43 -3.48
N THR A 29 14.89 -0.07 -3.76
CA THR A 29 15.81 -0.88 -4.57
C THR A 29 16.21 -2.17 -3.83
N PRO A 30 16.72 -3.20 -4.53
CA PRO A 30 17.20 -4.42 -3.87
C PRO A 30 18.25 -4.17 -2.78
N ALA A 31 19.17 -3.22 -2.98
CA ALA A 31 20.18 -2.86 -1.98
C ALA A 31 19.57 -2.20 -0.74
N GLN A 32 18.54 -1.36 -0.91
CA GLN A 32 17.80 -0.77 0.20
C GLN A 32 17.02 -1.83 0.97
N TRP A 33 16.40 -2.78 0.28
CA TRP A 33 15.75 -3.93 0.93
C TRP A 33 16.76 -4.75 1.73
N GLN A 34 17.92 -5.07 1.14
CA GLN A 34 18.95 -5.82 1.83
C GLN A 34 19.46 -5.10 3.08
N ALA A 35 19.66 -3.78 3.01
CA ALA A 35 20.08 -2.98 4.14
C ALA A 35 19.01 -2.93 5.26
N LEU A 36 17.73 -2.83 4.89
CA LEU A 36 16.62 -2.84 5.83
C LEU A 36 16.43 -4.21 6.49
N THR A 37 16.55 -5.30 5.74
CA THR A 37 16.35 -6.65 6.28
C THR A 37 17.57 -7.19 7.03
N ALA A 38 18.78 -6.67 6.77
CA ALA A 38 20.01 -7.13 7.41
C ALA A 38 19.97 -7.20 8.95
N PRO A 39 19.38 -6.23 9.68
CA PRO A 39 19.28 -6.30 11.14
C PRO A 39 18.19 -7.25 11.67
N VAL A 40 17.27 -7.73 10.82
CA VAL A 40 16.11 -8.54 11.24
C VAL A 40 16.58 -9.95 11.61
N LYS A 41 16.31 -10.36 12.85
CA LYS A 41 16.87 -11.61 13.43
C LYS A 41 15.94 -12.82 13.33
N ILE A 42 14.67 -12.59 13.04
CA ILE A 42 13.65 -13.64 12.98
C ILE A 42 13.09 -13.74 11.56
N SER A 43 12.63 -14.93 11.17
CA SER A 43 11.92 -15.09 9.91
C SER A 43 10.51 -14.49 9.99
N LEU A 44 9.89 -14.31 8.82
CA LEU A 44 8.49 -13.89 8.74
C LEU A 44 7.57 -14.88 9.45
N GLU A 45 7.80 -16.19 9.29
CA GLU A 45 7.01 -17.23 9.94
C GLU A 45 7.15 -17.16 11.47
N GLN A 46 8.36 -16.91 11.97
CA GLN A 46 8.60 -16.71 13.40
C GLN A 46 7.90 -15.45 13.92
N ALA A 47 7.87 -14.36 13.13
CA ALA A 47 7.15 -13.15 13.49
C ALA A 47 5.64 -13.40 13.59
N VAL A 48 5.05 -14.10 12.62
CA VAL A 48 3.63 -14.50 12.65
C VAL A 48 3.33 -15.39 13.87
N GLN A 49 4.21 -16.35 14.18
CA GLN A 49 4.06 -17.20 15.35
C GLN A 49 4.11 -16.40 16.64
N ASN A 50 5.07 -15.48 16.78
CA ASN A 50 5.18 -14.63 17.97
C ASN A 50 3.95 -13.71 18.12
N ALA A 51 3.52 -13.08 17.02
CA ALA A 51 2.37 -12.17 17.01
C ALA A 51 1.08 -12.89 17.45
N THR A 52 0.83 -14.10 16.93
CA THR A 52 -0.34 -14.91 17.31
C THR A 52 -0.26 -15.51 18.71
N GLN A 53 0.95 -15.69 19.27
CA GLN A 53 1.13 -16.04 20.68
C GLN A 53 0.81 -14.87 21.62
N MET A 54 1.13 -13.64 21.21
CA MET A 54 0.87 -12.43 21.99
C MET A 54 -0.59 -11.98 21.91
N THR A 55 -1.21 -12.11 20.74
CA THR A 55 -2.61 -11.71 20.51
C THR A 55 -3.32 -12.79 19.70
N PRO A 56 -4.25 -13.54 20.34
CA PRO A 56 -5.04 -14.56 19.64
C PRO A 56 -5.87 -13.92 18.52
N GLY A 57 -5.72 -14.44 17.31
CA GLY A 57 -6.44 -13.95 16.13
C GLY A 57 -5.82 -14.44 14.83
N GLN A 58 -6.27 -13.85 13.72
CA GLN A 58 -5.71 -14.08 12.40
C GLN A 58 -4.81 -12.91 12.01
N VAL A 59 -3.54 -13.16 11.71
CA VAL A 59 -2.67 -12.15 11.06
C VAL A 59 -3.25 -11.90 9.67
N ILE A 60 -3.71 -10.68 9.42
CA ILE A 60 -4.31 -10.25 8.16
C ILE A 60 -3.35 -9.45 7.29
N GLU A 61 -2.32 -8.86 7.91
CA GLU A 61 -1.25 -8.12 7.27
C GLU A 61 -0.01 -8.15 8.18
N ILE A 62 1.17 -8.18 7.57
CA ILE A 62 2.44 -8.12 8.27
C ILE A 62 3.46 -7.42 7.39
N GLU A 63 4.06 -6.36 7.91
CA GLU A 63 4.99 -5.51 7.18
C GLU A 63 6.36 -5.49 7.84
N LEU A 64 7.38 -5.16 7.05
CA LEU A 64 8.69 -4.82 7.58
C LEU A 64 8.81 -3.30 7.67
N ASP A 65 8.65 -2.78 8.88
CA ASP A 65 8.67 -1.36 9.18
C ASP A 65 10.04 -0.94 9.72
N ASP A 66 10.53 0.24 9.32
CA ASP A 66 11.76 0.84 9.84
C ASP A 66 11.57 1.62 11.16
N GLY A 67 10.32 1.78 11.59
CA GLY A 67 9.94 2.30 12.89
C GLY A 67 10.25 3.76 13.09
N ASP A 68 10.22 4.55 12.01
CA ASP A 68 10.59 5.95 12.05
C ASP A 68 11.96 6.19 12.72
N GLY A 69 12.88 5.22 12.58
CA GLY A 69 14.21 5.24 13.19
C GLY A 69 14.35 4.52 14.53
N ALA A 70 13.28 3.94 15.08
CA ALA A 70 13.34 3.09 16.28
C ALA A 70 13.96 1.70 16.01
N GLY A 71 14.08 1.32 14.74
CA GLY A 71 14.71 0.09 14.30
C GLY A 71 13.75 -0.78 13.51
N VAL A 72 14.33 -1.51 12.56
CA VAL A 72 13.56 -2.37 11.67
C VAL A 72 12.94 -3.54 12.43
N ARG A 73 11.63 -3.71 12.31
CA ARG A 73 10.85 -4.78 12.96
C ARG A 73 9.74 -5.27 12.03
N TYR A 74 9.21 -6.44 12.34
CA TYR A 74 7.91 -6.82 11.78
C TYR A 74 6.81 -6.16 12.60
N GLU A 75 5.81 -5.65 11.91
CA GLU A 75 4.59 -5.11 12.47
C GLU A 75 3.43 -5.92 11.91
N ALA A 76 2.63 -6.53 12.79
CA ALA A 76 1.56 -7.43 12.41
C ALA A 76 0.20 -6.84 12.78
N HIS A 77 -0.70 -6.76 11.79
CA HIS A 77 -2.11 -6.48 12.04
C HIS A 77 -2.86 -7.80 12.22
N ILE A 78 -3.50 -7.93 13.39
CA ILE A 78 -4.23 -9.12 13.79
C ILE A 78 -5.72 -8.79 13.89
N LEU A 79 -6.53 -9.53 13.13
CA LEU A 79 -7.97 -9.56 13.32
C LEU A 79 -8.31 -10.48 14.50
N THR A 80 -8.75 -9.87 15.60
CA THR A 80 -9.15 -10.60 16.81
C THR A 80 -10.50 -11.31 16.63
N PRO A 81 -10.86 -12.27 17.50
CA PRO A 81 -12.20 -12.88 17.49
C PRO A 81 -13.34 -11.88 17.69
N GLN A 82 -13.05 -10.71 18.28
CA GLN A 82 -14.01 -9.61 18.44
C GLN A 82 -14.15 -8.74 17.19
N GLN A 83 -13.54 -9.13 16.07
CA GLN A 83 -13.49 -8.38 14.81
C GLN A 83 -12.83 -7.00 14.95
N GLN A 84 -11.84 -6.89 15.82
CA GLN A 84 -11.02 -5.69 15.96
C GLN A 84 -9.66 -5.92 15.30
N SER A 85 -9.13 -4.91 14.62
CA SER A 85 -7.75 -4.92 14.15
C SER A 85 -6.85 -4.39 15.26
N VAL A 86 -5.82 -5.16 15.62
CA VAL A 86 -4.80 -4.78 16.60
C VAL A 86 -3.43 -4.91 15.94
N GLU A 87 -2.61 -3.88 16.09
CA GLU A 87 -1.21 -3.83 15.66
C GLU A 87 -0.31 -4.37 16.79
N VAL A 88 0.65 -5.22 16.44
CA VAL A 88 1.58 -5.90 17.36
C VAL A 88 3.00 -5.90 16.79
#